data_AF-A0A7V9KA94-F1
#
_entry.id   AF-A0A7V9KA94-F1
#
_cell.length_a   1.000
_cell.length_b   1.000
_cell.length_c   1.000
_cell.angle_alpha   90.00
_cell.angle_beta   90.00
_cell.angle_gamma   90.00
#
_symmetry.space_group_name_H-M   'P 1'
#
loop_
_entity.id
_entity.type
_entity.pdbx_description
1 polymer ?
#
loop_
_entity_poly.entity_id
_entity_poly.type
_entity_poly.pdbx_seq_one_letter_code
_entity_poly.pdbx_strand_id
1 'polypeptide(L)' 'MCRLVAYLGEPETTLASLVLEPEHSLLVQSYAPGEMMSGVVNADGFGVGWYAPWSGEEPAVYR' A
#
# COMPACT_ATOMS: atom_id res chain seq x y z
N MET A 1 -10.16 -8.77 -6.94
CA MET A 1 -8.73 -8.94 -7.24
C MET A 1 -7.95 -7.93 -6.42
N CYS A 2 -7.07 -8.35 -5.52
CA CYS A 2 -6.32 -7.42 -4.67
C CYS A 2 -5.38 -6.51 -5.48
N ARG A 3 -5.01 -5.36 -4.90
CA ARG A 3 -4.02 -4.43 -5.43
C ARG A 3 -2.83 -4.34 -4.47
N LEU A 4 -1.63 -4.25 -5.04
CA LEU A 4 -0.37 -4.33 -4.30
C LEU A 4 0.56 -3.22 -4.77
N VAL A 5 1.37 -2.71 -3.85
CA VAL A 5 2.49 -1.81 -4.14
C VAL A 5 3.69 -2.26 -3.30
N ALA A 6 4.89 -2.14 -3.87
CA ALA A 6 6.15 -2.37 -3.16
C ALA A 6 7.11 -1.25 -3.51
N TYR A 7 7.93 -0.86 -2.54
CA TYR A 7 8.89 0.21 -2.67
C TYR A 7 10.24 -0.23 -2.09
N LEU A 8 11.31 0.05 -2.84
CA LEU A 8 12.69 -0.10 -2.40
C LEU A 8 13.45 1.14 -2.90
N GLY A 9 13.94 1.95 -1.98
CA GLY A 9 14.57 3.22 -2.34
C GLY A 9 14.96 4.03 -1.11
N GLU A 10 14.77 5.34 -1.20
CA GLU A 10 15.22 6.29 -0.20
C GLU A 10 14.50 6.12 1.15
N PRO A 11 15.24 6.20 2.28
CA PRO A 11 14.68 5.97 3.60
C PRO A 11 13.70 7.06 4.06
N GLU A 12 13.68 8.22 3.40
CA GLU A 12 12.75 9.32 3.71
C GLU A 12 11.33 9.07 3.17
N THR A 13 11.13 8.02 2.37
CA THR A 13 9.83 7.71 1.78
C THR A 13 8.85 7.23 2.84
N THR A 14 7.68 7.86 2.87
CA THR A 14 6.62 7.52 3.82
C THR A 14 5.63 6.53 3.22
N LEU A 15 4.92 5.80 4.08
CA LEU A 15 3.78 5.00 3.62
C LEU A 15 2.72 5.86 2.94
N ALA A 16 2.44 7.06 3.46
CA ALA A 16 1.44 7.97 2.88
C ALA A 16 1.77 8.34 1.43
N SER A 17 3.04 8.68 1.16
CA SER A 17 3.50 9.00 -0.21
C SER A 17 3.38 7.84 -1.20
N LEU A 18 3.26 6.60 -0.71
CA LEU A 18 3.10 5.41 -1.55
C LEU A 18 1.63 4.97 -1.68
N VAL A 19 0.87 5.03 -0.58
CA VAL A 19 -0.45 4.35 -0.50
C VAL A 19 -1.64 5.30 -0.42
N LEU A 20 -1.43 6.60 -0.11
CA LEU A 20 -2.50 7.57 0.10
C LEU A 20 -2.45 8.73 -0.91
N GLU A 21 -1.28 9.36 -1.04
CA GLU A 21 -1.12 10.66 -1.72
C GLU A 21 -1.15 10.62 -3.26
N PRO A 22 -0.67 9.57 -3.95
CA PRO A 22 -0.74 9.53 -5.41
C PRO A 22 -2.19 9.62 -5.95
N GLU A 23 -2.38 10.26 -7.11
CA GLU A 23 -3.69 10.37 -7.77
C GLU A 23 -4.35 9.00 -8.03
N HIS A 24 -3.53 7.98 -8.28
CA HIS A 24 -3.96 6.58 -8.44
C HIS A 24 -3.43 5.69 -7.31
N SER A 25 -3.44 6.20 -6.07
CA SER A 25 -2.94 5.49 -4.89
C SER A 25 -3.70 4.19 -4.58
N LEU A 26 -3.15 3.36 -3.68
CA LEU A 26 -3.86 2.19 -3.18
C LEU A 26 -5.18 2.56 -2.49
N LEU A 27 -5.26 3.72 -1.85
CA LEU A 27 -6.52 4.27 -1.34
C LEU A 27 -7.54 4.43 -2.48
N VAL A 28 -7.19 5.11 -3.57
CA VAL A 28 -8.12 5.29 -4.71
C VAL A 28 -8.48 3.95 -5.34
N GLN A 29 -7.50 3.07 -5.52
CA GLN A 29 -7.73 1.72 -6.06
C GLN A 29 -8.59 0.83 -5.15
N SER A 30 -8.79 1.19 -3.88
CA SER A 30 -9.68 0.46 -2.98
C SER A 30 -11.16 0.62 -3.35
N TYR A 31 -11.56 1.78 -3.90
CA TYR A 31 -12.97 2.07 -4.23
C TYR A 31 -13.20 2.42 -5.72
N ALA A 32 -12.16 2.77 -6.47
CA ALA A 32 -12.22 3.11 -7.89
C ALA A 32 -11.02 2.54 -8.69
N PRO A 33 -10.85 1.21 -8.75
CA PRO A 33 -9.75 0.59 -9.52
C PRO A 33 -9.98 0.70 -11.03
N GLY A 34 -9.04 1.29 -11.77
CA GLY A 34 -9.15 1.49 -13.22
C GLY A 34 -8.87 0.26 -14.09
N GLU A 35 -8.13 -0.74 -13.57
CA GLU A 35 -7.61 -1.87 -14.35
C GLU A 35 -8.10 -3.24 -13.85
N MET A 36 -9.11 -3.27 -12.96
CA MET A 36 -9.64 -4.54 -12.45
C MET A 36 -10.58 -5.19 -13.46
N MET A 37 -10.24 -6.43 -13.84
CA MET A 37 -11.07 -7.29 -14.70
C MET A 37 -12.16 -8.07 -13.94
N SER A 38 -12.09 -8.10 -12.60
CA SER A 38 -13.04 -8.80 -11.73
C SER A 38 -13.06 -8.21 -10.32
N GLY A 39 -14.27 -8.05 -9.76
CA GLY A 39 -14.54 -7.28 -8.54
C GLY A 39 -14.74 -5.79 -8.84
N VAL A 40 -15.54 -5.13 -8.01
CA VAL A 40 -15.86 -3.69 -8.15
C VAL A 40 -15.00 -2.82 -7.23
N VAL A 41 -14.60 -3.37 -6.07
CA VAL A 41 -13.83 -2.69 -5.02
C VAL A 41 -12.86 -3.66 -4.32
N ASN A 42 -11.94 -3.11 -3.53
CA ASN A 42 -11.06 -3.81 -2.60
C ASN A 42 -11.26 -3.26 -1.18
N ALA A 43 -12.41 -3.58 -0.58
CA ALA A 43 -12.84 -3.01 0.70
C ALA A 43 -12.79 -4.00 1.88
N ASP A 44 -12.38 -5.25 1.63
CA ASP A 44 -12.42 -6.33 2.63
C ASP A 44 -11.21 -6.36 3.57
N GLY A 45 -10.35 -5.34 3.51
CA GLY A 45 -9.17 -5.18 4.37
C GLY A 45 -7.93 -4.74 3.61
N PHE A 46 -6.92 -4.28 4.34
CA PHE A 46 -5.61 -3.95 3.81
C PHE A 46 -4.52 -4.29 4.83
N GLY A 47 -3.29 -4.41 4.37
CA GLY A 47 -2.14 -4.60 5.24
C GLY A 47 -0.92 -3.90 4.67
N VAL A 48 -0.01 -3.48 5.55
CA VAL A 48 1.22 -2.80 5.17
C VAL A 48 2.37 -3.37 5.99
N GLY A 49 3.50 -3.64 5.33
CA GLY A 49 4.76 -3.99 5.96
C GLY A 49 5.84 -3.00 5.56
N TRP A 50 6.69 -2.59 6.51
CA TRP A 50 7.83 -1.71 6.23
C TRP A 50 9.00 -1.99 7.17
N TYR A 51 10.21 -1.73 6.70
CA TYR A 51 11.41 -1.80 7.52
C TYR A 51 11.63 -0.46 8.20
N ALA A 52 11.38 -0.41 9.51
CA ALA A 52 11.55 0.80 10.28
C ALA A 52 12.95 0.86 10.89
N PRO A 53 13.55 2.05 11.09
CA PRO A 53 14.85 2.16 11.76
C PRO A 53 14.90 1.50 13.15
N TRP A 54 13.74 1.39 13.82
CA TRP A 54 13.61 0.78 15.15
C TRP A 54 13.26 -0.71 15.12
N SER A 55 12.97 -1.30 13.96
CA SER A 55 12.50 -2.70 13.88
C SER A 55 13.62 -3.72 13.66
N GLY A 56 14.86 -3.28 13.47
CA GLY A 56 16.01 -4.16 13.22
C GLY A 56 15.86 -4.88 11.88
N GLU A 57 16.02 -6.21 11.88
CA GLU A 57 15.88 -7.06 10.68
C GLU A 57 14.43 -7.49 10.41
N GLU A 58 13.52 -7.32 11.38
CA GLU A 58 12.12 -7.68 11.24
C GLU A 58 11.30 -6.50 10.70
N PRO A 59 10.32 -6.72 9.82
CA PRO A 59 9.44 -5.66 9.35
C PRO A 59 8.40 -5.28 10.42
N ALA A 60 8.12 -4.00 10.54
CA ALA A 60 6.90 -3.52 11.18
C ALA A 60 5.69 -3.86 10.29
N VAL A 61 4.55 -4.21 10.91
CA VAL A 61 3.35 -4.63 10.19
C VAL A 61 2.09 -3.97 10.75
N TYR A 62 1.16 -3.64 9.84
CA TYR A 62 -0.22 -3.30 10.14
C TYR A 62 -1.14 -4.25 9.37
N ARG A 63 -2.22 -4.71 10.03
CA ARG A 63 -3.23 -5.63 9.49
C ARG A 63 -4.62 -5.22 9.96
#